data_AF-A0A2T0KCG7-F1
#
_entry.id   AF-A0A2T0KCG7-F1
#
_cell.length_a   1.000
_cell.length_b   1.000
_cell.length_c   1.000
_cell.angle_alpha   90.00
_cell.angle_beta   90.00
_cell.angle_gamma   90.00
#
_symmetry.space_group_name_H-M   'P 1'
#
loop_
_entity.id
_entity.type
_entity.pdbx_description
1 polymer ?
#
loop_
_entity_poly.entity_id
_entity_poly.type
_entity_poly.pdbx_seq_one_letter_code
_entity_poly.pdbx_strand_id
1 'polypeptide(L)'
;MRTQRQVVDYSLQRRAVLRDVKNGRIGTLEVCDASPYLRNAATFHGEPTDERCPICRRDNLTLVHYVYGDELKQSAGQARKLAELPVLAMTLREFQVFVVEVCRSCSWNHLIERFVLGRDGLAADEMLHTDVMVSSGGGGPHRTGPSTHSGEVRR
;
A
#
# COMPACT_ATOMS: atom_id res chain seq x y z
N MET A 1 -5.42 3.52 10.15
CA MET A 1 -3.96 3.73 9.99
C MET A 1 -3.54 3.29 8.60
N ARG A 2 -3.45 4.22 7.66
CA ARG A 2 -2.96 3.94 6.30
C ARG A 2 -1.50 4.38 6.25
N THR A 3 -0.61 3.53 6.75
CA THR A 3 0.85 3.82 6.82
C THR A 3 1.54 3.78 5.45
N GLN A 4 0.80 3.41 4.41
CA GLN A 4 1.24 3.38 3.03
C GLN A 4 1.34 4.82 2.48
N ARG A 5 2.57 5.25 2.17
CA ARG A 5 2.89 6.56 1.61
C ARG A 5 3.70 6.44 0.32
N GLN A 6 3.79 7.54 -0.44
CA GLN A 6 4.57 7.61 -1.70
C GLN A 6 4.25 6.47 -2.68
N VAL A 7 2.97 6.20 -2.88
CA VAL A 7 2.50 5.12 -3.75
C VAL A 7 2.77 5.45 -5.21
N VAL A 8 3.39 4.50 -5.92
CA VAL A 8 3.59 4.52 -7.36
C VAL A 8 2.90 3.29 -7.94
N ASP A 9 1.90 3.52 -8.80
CA ASP A 9 1.16 2.48 -9.52
C ASP A 9 1.77 2.28 -10.93
N TYR A 10 2.12 1.04 -11.24
CA TYR A 10 2.71 0.62 -12.51
C TYR A 10 1.69 -0.01 -13.47
N SER A 11 0.39 0.06 -13.18
CA SER A 11 -0.71 -0.48 -14.00
C SER A 11 -0.73 0.05 -15.44
N LEU A 12 -0.28 1.29 -15.65
CA LEU A 12 -0.13 1.87 -16.99
C LEU A 12 1.00 1.20 -17.78
N GLN A 13 2.15 0.96 -17.13
CA GLN A 13 3.27 0.24 -17.74
C GLN A 13 2.89 -1.21 -18.05
N ARG A 14 2.20 -1.88 -17.12
CA ARG A 14 1.67 -3.23 -17.31
C ARG A 14 0.80 -3.32 -18.56
N ARG A 15 -0.15 -2.41 -18.70
CA ARG A 15 -1.06 -2.35 -19.86
C ARG A 15 -0.31 -2.10 -21.16
N ALA A 16 0.73 -1.27 -21.14
CA ALA A 16 1.57 -1.03 -22.32
C ALA A 16 2.31 -2.30 -22.76
N VAL A 17 2.96 -3.02 -21.82
CA VAL A 17 3.65 -4.29 -22.10
C VAL A 17 2.67 -5.33 -22.67
N LEU A 18 1.50 -5.51 -22.04
CA LEU A 18 0.50 -6.47 -22.52
C LEU A 18 -0.03 -6.14 -23.91
N ARG A 19 -0.21 -4.84 -24.22
CA ARG A 19 -0.58 -4.39 -25.57
C ARG A 19 0.52 -4.70 -26.58
N ASP A 20 1.78 -4.54 -26.20
CA ASP A 20 2.92 -4.76 -27.10
C ASP A 20 3.12 -6.25 -27.39
N VAL A 21 2.92 -7.11 -26.38
CA VAL A 21 2.86 -8.57 -26.56
C VAL A 21 1.68 -8.95 -27.46
N LYS A 22 0.48 -8.39 -27.22
CA LYS A 22 -0.72 -8.68 -28.03
C LYS A 22 -0.53 -8.28 -29.51
N ASN A 23 0.19 -7.19 -29.76
CA ASN A 23 0.48 -6.70 -31.11
C ASN A 23 1.72 -7.37 -31.74
N GLY A 24 2.35 -8.34 -31.05
CA GLY A 24 3.53 -9.05 -31.55
C GLY A 24 4.80 -8.21 -31.62
N ARG A 25 4.83 -7.05 -30.94
CA ARG A 25 6.03 -6.19 -30.86
C ARG A 25 7.09 -6.71 -29.90
N ILE A 26 6.65 -7.49 -28.91
CA ILE A 26 7.50 -8.12 -27.89
C ILE A 26 7.12 -9.60 -27.86
N GLY A 27 8.10 -10.50 -27.91
CA GLY A 27 7.86 -11.93 -27.79
C GLY A 27 7.40 -12.33 -26.39
N THR A 28 6.59 -13.38 -26.26
CA THR A 28 6.15 -13.86 -24.94
C THR A 28 7.32 -14.30 -24.07
N LEU A 29 8.38 -14.88 -24.64
CA LEU A 29 9.59 -15.29 -23.90
C LEU A 29 10.34 -14.11 -23.25
N GLU A 30 10.23 -12.91 -23.82
CA GLU A 30 10.89 -11.71 -23.27
C GLU A 30 10.20 -11.20 -22.00
N VAL A 31 8.90 -11.46 -21.86
CA VAL A 31 8.11 -11.05 -20.68
C VAL A 31 7.82 -12.20 -19.71
N CYS A 32 8.05 -13.43 -20.17
CA CYS A 32 7.92 -14.67 -19.41
C CYS A 32 9.30 -15.10 -18.86
N ASP A 33 9.98 -14.17 -18.21
CA ASP A 33 11.38 -14.27 -17.80
C ASP A 33 11.57 -14.37 -16.26
N ALA A 34 10.48 -14.56 -15.50
CA ALA A 34 10.54 -14.66 -14.05
C ALA A 34 11.55 -15.71 -13.61
N SER A 35 12.58 -15.26 -12.88
CA SER A 35 13.66 -16.12 -12.42
C SER A 35 13.13 -17.24 -11.51
N PRO A 36 13.87 -18.37 -11.39
CA PRO A 36 13.51 -19.42 -10.43
C PRO A 36 13.37 -18.90 -9.00
N TYR A 37 14.20 -17.92 -8.61
CA TYR A 37 14.11 -17.27 -7.30
C TYR A 37 12.77 -16.55 -7.10
N LEU A 38 12.32 -15.76 -8.08
CA LEU A 38 11.04 -15.05 -8.03
C LEU A 38 9.84 -16.01 -8.00
N ARG A 39 9.90 -17.10 -8.76
CA ARG A 39 8.86 -18.14 -8.75
C ARG A 39 8.80 -18.90 -7.43
N ASN A 40 9.94 -19.13 -6.79
CA ASN A 40 10.01 -19.71 -5.45
C ASN A 40 9.45 -18.72 -4.42
N ALA A 41 9.78 -17.43 -4.51
CA ALA A 41 9.20 -16.40 -3.65
C ALA A 41 7.67 -16.35 -3.77
N ALA A 42 7.12 -16.43 -4.99
CA ALA A 42 5.67 -16.55 -5.21
C ALA A 42 5.08 -17.83 -4.59
N THR A 43 5.83 -18.92 -4.55
CA THR A 43 5.36 -20.18 -3.98
C THR A 43 5.32 -20.16 -2.45
N PHE A 44 6.31 -19.54 -1.78
CA PHE A 44 6.47 -19.61 -0.33
C PHE A 44 5.99 -18.36 0.43
N HIS A 45 6.01 -17.20 -0.22
CA HIS A 45 5.70 -15.89 0.37
C HIS A 45 4.63 -15.12 -0.39
N GLY A 46 4.13 -15.67 -1.50
CA GLY A 46 3.20 -14.98 -2.37
C GLY A 46 1.75 -15.04 -1.89
N GLU A 47 1.00 -13.99 -2.18
CA GLU A 47 -0.44 -13.92 -1.94
C GLU A 47 -1.20 -14.28 -3.24
N PRO A 48 -2.06 -15.31 -3.22
CA PRO A 48 -2.83 -15.68 -4.41
C PRO A 48 -3.85 -14.58 -4.75
N THR A 49 -4.11 -14.42 -6.05
CA THR A 49 -5.16 -13.52 -6.55
C THR A 49 -6.22 -14.31 -7.33
N ASP A 50 -7.33 -13.66 -7.64
CA ASP A 50 -8.34 -14.18 -8.57
C ASP A 50 -8.09 -13.77 -10.02
N GLU A 51 -7.03 -12.99 -10.29
CA GLU A 51 -6.68 -12.56 -11.63
C GLU A 51 -5.99 -13.66 -12.42
N ARG A 52 -6.60 -14.10 -13.53
CA ARG A 52 -5.97 -15.05 -14.46
C ARG A 52 -4.76 -14.41 -15.13
N CYS A 53 -3.68 -15.19 -15.29
CA CYS A 53 -2.50 -14.74 -16.00
C CYS A 53 -2.85 -14.23 -17.42
N PRO A 54 -2.50 -12.99 -17.79
CA PRO A 54 -2.88 -12.41 -19.07
C PRO A 54 -2.17 -13.06 -20.25
N ILE A 55 -1.06 -13.76 -20.01
CA ILE A 55 -0.26 -14.45 -21.04
C ILE A 55 -0.77 -15.87 -21.29
N CYS A 56 -0.70 -16.74 -20.28
CA CYS A 56 -1.00 -18.16 -20.48
C CYS A 56 -2.43 -18.57 -20.13
N ARG A 57 -3.14 -17.78 -19.31
CA ARG A 57 -4.49 -18.06 -18.79
C ARG A 57 -4.67 -19.39 -18.03
N ARG A 58 -3.58 -20.09 -17.69
CA ARG A 58 -3.62 -21.40 -17.02
C ARG A 58 -3.78 -21.28 -15.51
N ASP A 59 -3.05 -20.35 -14.91
CA ASP A 59 -3.04 -20.09 -13.47
C ASP A 59 -3.47 -18.66 -13.17
N ASN A 60 -3.85 -18.43 -11.91
CA ASN A 60 -3.97 -17.07 -11.39
C ASN A 60 -2.59 -16.48 -11.06
N LEU A 61 -2.52 -15.15 -11.05
CA LEU A 61 -1.36 -14.41 -10.62
C LEU A 61 -1.19 -14.51 -9.10
N THR A 62 0.06 -14.43 -8.65
CA THR A 62 0.43 -14.37 -7.24
C THR A 62 1.21 -13.10 -7.00
N LEU A 63 0.91 -12.36 -5.93
CA LEU A 63 1.62 -11.14 -5.57
C LEU A 63 2.77 -11.45 -4.61
N VAL A 64 3.97 -10.97 -4.93
CA VAL A 64 5.16 -11.09 -4.10
C VAL A 64 5.55 -9.72 -3.59
N HIS A 65 5.75 -9.61 -2.27
CA HIS A 65 6.12 -8.35 -1.62
C HIS A 65 7.61 -8.39 -1.26
N TYR A 66 8.43 -7.58 -1.93
CA TYR A 66 9.84 -7.42 -1.58
C TYR A 66 10.04 -6.16 -0.75
N VAL A 67 10.82 -6.28 0.32
CA VAL A 67 11.10 -5.16 1.23
C VAL A 67 12.54 -4.66 1.10
N TYR A 68 12.72 -3.34 1.05
CA TYR A 68 14.03 -2.69 0.94
C TYR A 68 14.11 -1.47 1.86
N GLY A 69 15.27 -1.23 2.47
CA GLY A 69 15.48 -0.12 3.39
C GLY A 69 16.69 -0.34 4.29
N ASP A 70 17.28 0.74 4.77
CA ASP A 70 18.57 0.68 5.47
C ASP A 70 18.48 -0.04 6.83
N GLU A 71 17.34 0.10 7.53
CA GLU A 71 17.12 -0.55 8.83
C GLU A 71 16.90 -2.07 8.72
N LEU A 72 16.62 -2.60 7.52
CA LEU A 72 16.39 -4.04 7.29
C LEU A 72 17.69 -4.85 7.35
N LYS A 73 18.86 -4.23 7.12
CA LYS A 73 20.17 -4.92 7.09
C LYS A 73 20.11 -6.18 6.20
N GLN A 74 20.31 -7.36 6.79
CA GLN A 74 20.29 -8.67 6.11
C GLN A 74 18.91 -9.07 5.56
N SER A 75 17.84 -8.40 6.00
CA SER A 75 16.48 -8.64 5.51
C SER A 75 16.14 -7.84 4.25
N ALA A 76 16.99 -6.91 3.82
CA ALA A 76 16.76 -6.13 2.60
C ALA A 76 16.77 -7.04 1.36
N GLY A 77 15.81 -6.85 0.47
CA GLY A 77 15.62 -7.65 -0.74
C GLY A 77 14.97 -9.01 -0.50
N GLN A 78 14.50 -9.32 0.71
CA GLN A 78 13.76 -10.55 0.98
C GLN A 78 12.27 -10.41 0.64
N ALA A 79 11.68 -11.50 0.18
CA ALA A 79 10.23 -11.61 0.08
C ALA A 79 9.59 -11.73 1.47
N ARG A 80 8.43 -11.12 1.65
CA ARG A 80 7.64 -11.13 2.88
C ARG A 80 6.19 -11.43 2.57
N LYS A 81 5.50 -12.05 3.52
CA LYS A 81 4.05 -12.23 3.44
C LYS A 81 3.38 -10.89 3.69
N LEU A 82 2.20 -10.67 3.10
CA LEU A 82 1.47 -9.42 3.29
C LEU A 82 1.17 -9.15 4.77
N ALA A 83 0.83 -10.21 5.51
CA ALA A 83 0.55 -10.15 6.95
C ALA A 83 1.76 -9.74 7.83
N GLU A 84 2.99 -9.86 7.33
CA GLU A 84 4.20 -9.48 8.07
C GLU A 84 4.51 -7.98 7.96
N LEU A 85 4.01 -7.32 6.90
CA LEU A 85 4.33 -5.91 6.61
C LEU A 85 3.87 -4.93 7.70
N PRO A 86 2.67 -5.06 8.31
CA PRO A 86 2.25 -4.17 9.40
C PRO A 86 3.16 -4.25 10.63
N VAL A 87 3.64 -5.45 10.97
CA VAL A 87 4.55 -5.66 12.11
C VAL A 87 5.90 -4.96 11.83
N LEU A 88 6.42 -5.10 10.61
CA LEU A 88 7.61 -4.38 10.18
C LEU A 88 7.41 -2.86 10.19
N ALA A 89 6.23 -2.38 9.77
CA ALA A 89 5.87 -0.96 9.78
C ALA A 89 5.85 -0.34 11.18
N MET A 90 5.53 -1.13 12.22
CA MET A 90 5.63 -0.69 13.61
C MET A 90 7.06 -0.73 14.17
N THR A 91 7.94 -1.53 13.57
CA THR A 91 9.30 -1.80 14.09
C THR A 91 10.37 -0.95 13.39
N LEU A 92 10.14 -0.55 12.15
CA LEU A 92 11.10 0.19 11.33
C LEU A 92 10.60 1.62 11.10
N ARG A 93 11.53 2.58 10.99
CA ARG A 93 11.18 3.98 10.68
C ARG A 93 10.63 4.12 9.27
N GLU A 94 11.34 3.51 8.31
CA GLU A 94 10.99 3.57 6.90
C GLU A 94 11.55 2.37 6.13
N PHE A 95 10.74 1.80 5.24
CA PHE A 95 11.16 0.85 4.21
C PHE A 95 10.21 0.90 3.01
N GLN A 96 10.72 0.52 1.85
CA GLN A 96 9.99 0.40 0.61
C GLN A 96 9.47 -1.03 0.42
N VAL A 97 8.27 -1.15 -0.11
CA VAL A 97 7.65 -2.41 -0.54
C VAL A 97 7.45 -2.35 -2.04
N PHE A 98 7.88 -3.40 -2.72
CA PHE A 98 7.68 -3.61 -4.16
C PHE A 98 6.76 -4.80 -4.34
N VAL A 99 5.62 -4.59 -4.99
CA VAL A 99 4.61 -5.61 -5.24
C VAL A 99 4.74 -6.09 -6.67
N VAL A 100 5.17 -7.34 -6.83
CA VAL A 100 5.39 -7.98 -8.12
C VAL A 100 4.32 -9.04 -8.33
N GLU A 101 3.55 -8.94 -9.41
CA GLU A 101 2.69 -10.05 -9.84
C GLU A 101 3.54 -11.12 -10.56
N VAL A 102 3.25 -12.39 -10.33
CA VAL A 102 4.00 -13.52 -10.88
C VAL A 102 3.04 -14.61 -11.33
N CYS A 103 3.24 -15.15 -12.53
CA CYS A 103 2.61 -16.40 -12.97
C CYS A 103 3.57 -17.57 -12.78
N ARG A 104 3.18 -18.53 -11.95
CA ARG A 104 4.00 -19.71 -11.63
C ARG A 104 4.11 -20.71 -12.79
N SER A 105 3.13 -20.72 -13.71
CA SER A 105 3.10 -21.56 -14.91
C SER A 105 4.02 -21.08 -16.03
N CYS A 106 3.87 -19.82 -16.46
CA CYS A 106 4.55 -19.32 -17.65
C CYS A 106 5.68 -18.34 -17.36
N SER A 107 6.01 -18.10 -16.09
CA SER A 107 7.08 -17.16 -15.69
C SER A 107 6.82 -15.70 -16.10
N TRP A 108 5.57 -15.31 -16.35
CA TRP A 108 5.23 -13.88 -16.43
C TRP A 108 5.52 -13.20 -15.08
N ASN A 109 6.09 -12.00 -15.11
CA ASN A 109 6.11 -11.11 -13.96
C ASN A 109 5.93 -9.64 -14.34
N HIS A 110 5.44 -8.83 -13.41
CA HIS A 110 5.44 -7.37 -13.55
C HIS A 110 5.43 -6.68 -12.19
N LEU A 111 6.19 -5.60 -12.02
CA LEU A 111 6.04 -4.72 -10.87
C LEU A 111 4.72 -3.95 -11.03
N ILE A 112 3.80 -4.05 -10.08
CA ILE A 112 2.47 -3.40 -10.17
C ILE A 112 2.33 -2.23 -9.22
N GLU A 113 3.04 -2.24 -8.10
CA GLU A 113 2.97 -1.18 -7.10
C GLU A 113 4.30 -1.05 -6.36
N ARG A 114 4.69 0.18 -6.03
CA ARG A 114 5.72 0.46 -5.03
C ARG A 114 5.17 1.46 -4.03
N PHE A 115 5.44 1.24 -2.76
CA PHE A 115 5.07 2.19 -1.71
C PHE A 115 6.03 2.13 -0.54
N VAL A 116 5.92 3.11 0.35
CA VAL A 116 6.72 3.20 1.57
C VAL A 116 5.85 2.89 2.79
N LEU A 117 6.39 2.09 3.71
CA LEU A 117 5.84 1.81 5.04
C LEU A 117 6.85 2.21 6.12
N GLY A 118 6.38 2.26 7.37
CA GLY A 118 7.20 2.51 8.55
C GLY A 118 6.58 3.56 9.46
N ARG A 119 7.08 3.62 10.71
CA ARG A 119 6.55 4.46 11.79
C ARG A 119 6.49 5.94 11.45
N ASP A 120 7.40 6.45 10.62
CA ASP A 120 7.43 7.87 10.26
C ASP A 120 6.14 8.29 9.52
N GLY A 121 5.39 7.33 8.97
CA GLY A 121 4.09 7.56 8.34
C GLY A 121 2.92 7.62 9.32
N LEU A 122 3.09 7.05 10.53
CA LEU A 122 2.13 7.22 11.62
C LEU A 122 2.28 8.61 12.25
N ALA A 123 3.53 9.06 12.47
CA ALA A 123 3.80 10.39 13.00
C ALA A 123 3.28 11.50 12.07
N ALA A 124 3.42 11.33 10.76
CA ALA A 124 2.87 12.28 9.78
C ALA A 124 1.33 12.35 9.80
N ASP A 125 0.64 11.21 9.97
CA ASP A 125 -0.83 11.14 10.06
C ASP A 125 -1.36 11.78 11.37
N GLU A 126 -0.64 11.61 12.48
CA GLU A 126 -0.95 12.24 13.78
C GLU A 126 -0.78 13.78 13.74
N MET A 127 0.26 14.28 13.07
CA MET A 127 0.47 15.72 12.90
C MET A 127 -0.63 16.35 12.03
N LEU A 128 -1.03 15.69 10.94
CA LEU A 128 -2.16 16.13 10.10
C LEU A 128 -3.50 16.12 10.87
N HIS A 129 -3.72 15.16 11.77
CA HIS A 129 -4.93 15.14 12.62
C HIS A 129 -4.93 16.27 13.66
N THR A 130 -3.76 16.67 14.17
CA THR A 130 -3.63 17.73 15.17
C THR A 130 -3.94 19.11 14.57
N ASP A 131 -3.51 19.38 13.33
CA ASP A 131 -3.80 20.63 12.62
C ASP A 131 -5.31 20.83 12.34
N VAL A 132 -6.08 19.75 12.17
CA VAL A 132 -7.55 19.80 12.01
C VAL A 132 -8.23 20.19 13.33
N MET A 133 -7.72 19.74 14.48
CA MET A 133 -8.30 20.09 15.79
C MET A 133 -8.05 21.56 16.18
N VAL A 134 -6.90 22.13 15.80
CA VAL A 134 -6.57 23.55 16.09
C VAL A 134 -7.44 24.50 15.25
N SER A 135 -7.87 24.09 14.06
CA SER A 135 -8.69 24.91 13.15
C SER A 135 -10.17 25.07 13.58
N SER A 136 -10.63 24.32 14.60
CA SER A 136 -12.03 24.30 15.05
C SER A 136 -12.33 25.24 16.24
N GLY A 137 -11.32 25.92 16.79
CA GLY A 137 -11.42 26.71 18.03
C GLY A 137 -11.84 28.17 17.90
N GLY A 138 -12.56 28.56 16.83
CA GLY A 138 -12.95 29.95 16.56
C GLY A 138 -14.41 30.27 16.89
N GLY A 139 -14.77 30.33 18.18
CA GLY A 139 -16.09 30.78 18.64
C GLY A 139 -15.99 31.75 19.81
N GLY A 140 -16.09 33.06 19.54
CA GLY A 140 -15.98 34.14 20.54
C GLY A 140 -17.13 34.21 21.56
N PRO A 141 -17.00 35.03 22.61
CA PRO A 141 -17.83 34.93 23.81
C PRO A 141 -19.17 35.66 23.64
N HIS A 142 -20.29 34.96 23.83
CA HIS A 142 -21.61 35.60 23.90
C HIS A 142 -21.90 36.06 25.33
N ARG A 143 -21.79 37.36 25.56
CA ARG A 143 -22.34 38.07 26.71
C ARG A 143 -23.86 37.95 26.69
N THR A 144 -24.48 37.55 27.81
CA THR A 144 -25.90 37.81 28.06
C THR A 144 -26.09 38.25 29.52
N GLY A 145 -26.47 39.52 29.67
CA GLY A 145 -27.08 40.09 30.87
C GLY A 145 -28.61 40.03 30.78
N PRO A 146 -29.33 40.54 31.79
CA PRO A 146 -30.37 39.77 32.48
C PRO A 146 -31.80 40.16 32.07
N SER A 147 -32.75 39.28 32.34
CA SER A 147 -34.18 39.61 32.31
C SER A 147 -34.95 38.92 33.44
N THR A 148 -35.45 39.78 34.32
CA THR A 148 -36.58 39.65 35.24
C THR A 148 -37.78 38.90 34.66
N HIS A 149 -38.41 38.03 35.47
CA HIS A 149 -39.78 38.17 36.02
C HIS A 149 -40.27 36.80 36.49
N SER A 150 -40.86 36.74 37.69
CA SER A 150 -42.20 36.19 37.94
C SER A 150 -42.44 36.08 39.45
N GLY A 151 -43.39 36.86 39.94
CA GLY A 151 -44.10 36.50 41.16
C GLY A 151 -45.05 35.35 40.88
N GLU A 152 -45.35 34.55 41.91
CA GLU A 152 -46.72 34.45 42.46
C GLU A 152 -46.71 33.56 43.73
N VAL A 153 -47.06 34.21 44.85
CA VAL A 153 -47.93 33.79 45.97
C VAL A 153 -47.90 32.33 46.48
N ARG A 154 -47.65 32.17 47.78
CA ARG A 154 -48.56 31.48 48.72
C ARG A 154 -48.22 31.68 50.21
N ARG A 155 -49.24 32.18 50.92
CA ARG A 155 -49.55 32.21 52.37
C ARG A 155 -49.30 33.53 53.10
#